data_AF-A0A259AU91-F1
#
_entry.id   AF-A0A259AU91-F1
#
_cell.length_a   1.000
_cell.length_b   1.000
_cell.length_c   1.000
_cell.angle_alpha   90.00
_cell.angle_beta   90.00
_cell.angle_gamma   90.00
#
_symmetry.space_group_name_H-M   'P 1'
#
loop_
_entity.id
_entity.type
_entity.pdbx_description
1 polymer ?
#
loop_
_entity_poly.entity_id
_entity_poly.type
_entity_poly.pdbx_seq_one_letter_code
_entity_poly.pdbx_strand_id
1 'polypeptide(L)'
;REEGAMVSADLVQRMAKKAHAAARARYPLLEPWDRLSPERRAYQSRLMSQALSALTARDLLDLLDAVPEVIALPAEPSPFALAELQEAAIGDNGTVSDARRRYRSLLAIAARPLRMRRAGQPNS
;
A
#
# COMPACT_ATOMS: atom_id res chain seq x y z
N ARG A 1 -8.31 20.19 -8.80
CA ARG A 1 -6.85 20.10 -9.04
C ARG A 1 -6.40 18.85 -8.32
N GLU A 2 -6.23 17.75 -9.06
CA GLU A 2 -5.71 16.51 -8.52
C GLU A 2 -4.20 16.70 -8.36
N GLU A 3 -3.75 16.98 -7.13
CA GLU A 3 -2.37 16.71 -6.76
C GLU A 3 -2.24 15.18 -6.74
N GLY A 4 -1.88 14.60 -7.89
CA GLY A 4 -1.50 13.19 -7.96
C GLY A 4 -0.47 12.94 -6.87
N ALA A 5 -0.80 12.07 -5.92
CA ALA A 5 0.03 11.81 -4.75
C ALA A 5 1.44 11.44 -5.22
N MET A 6 2.38 12.37 -5.07
CA MET A 6 3.75 12.18 -5.52
C MET A 6 4.34 11.01 -4.75
N VAL A 7 4.70 9.94 -5.47
CA VAL A 7 5.33 8.77 -4.87
C VAL A 7 6.60 9.22 -4.16
N SER A 8 6.70 8.90 -2.86
CA SER A 8 7.85 9.32 -2.03
C SER A 8 9.17 8.92 -2.68
N ALA A 9 10.09 9.87 -2.82
CA ALA A 9 11.41 9.64 -3.41
C ALA A 9 12.20 8.54 -2.68
N ASP A 10 12.03 8.44 -1.35
CA ASP A 10 12.57 7.35 -0.54
C ASP A 10 12.02 5.99 -0.97
N LEU A 11 10.69 5.88 -1.13
CA LEU A 11 10.05 4.65 -1.58
C LEU A 11 10.58 4.23 -2.95
N VAL A 12 10.67 5.17 -3.89
CA VAL A 12 11.22 4.93 -5.23
C VAL A 12 12.64 4.38 -5.14
N GLN A 13 13.50 4.98 -4.32
CA GLN A 13 14.90 4.55 -4.20
C GLN A 13 15.01 3.17 -3.55
N ARG A 14 14.26 2.91 -2.47
CA ARG A 14 14.23 1.59 -1.81
C ARG A 14 13.76 0.51 -2.76
N MET A 15 12.70 0.78 -3.52
CA MET A 15 12.17 -0.16 -4.52
C MET A 15 13.16 -0.39 -5.66
N ALA A 16 13.79 0.65 -6.20
CA ALA A 16 14.81 0.54 -7.23
C ALA A 16 16.00 -0.31 -6.76
N LYS A 17 16.48 -0.09 -5.53
CA LYS A 17 17.56 -0.88 -4.92
C LYS A 17 17.18 -2.35 -4.79
N LYS A 18 15.96 -2.66 -4.33
CA LYS A 18 15.46 -4.03 -4.20
C LYS A 18 15.27 -4.71 -5.55
N ALA A 19 14.72 -4.00 -6.54
CA ALA A 19 14.57 -4.52 -7.89
C ALA A 19 15.94 -4.83 -8.53
N HIS A 20 16.93 -3.96 -8.35
CA HIS A 20 18.31 -4.21 -8.81
C HIS A 20 18.93 -5.43 -8.13
N ALA A 21 18.74 -5.58 -6.81
CA ALA A 21 19.21 -6.75 -6.09
C ALA A 21 18.57 -8.05 -6.60
N ALA A 22 17.27 -8.05 -6.88
CA ALA A 22 16.56 -9.18 -7.49
C ALA A 22 17.06 -9.48 -8.92
N ALA A 23 17.27 -8.44 -9.74
CA ALA A 23 17.84 -8.60 -11.08
C ALA A 23 19.24 -9.22 -11.01
N ARG A 24 20.07 -8.78 -10.07
CA ARG A 24 21.42 -9.32 -9.87
C ARG A 24 21.43 -10.78 -9.39
N ALA A 25 20.41 -11.22 -8.64
CA ALA A 25 20.27 -12.63 -8.30
C ALA A 25 20.05 -13.51 -9.56
N ARG A 26 19.41 -12.97 -10.59
CA ARG A 26 19.20 -13.64 -11.89
C ARG A 26 20.36 -13.40 -12.87
N TYR A 27 21.05 -12.27 -12.77
CA TYR A 27 22.15 -11.85 -13.64
C TYR A 27 23.37 -11.47 -12.79
N PRO A 28 24.20 -12.45 -12.36
CA PRO A 28 25.27 -12.24 -11.38
C PRO A 28 26.38 -11.27 -11.81
N LEU A 29 26.55 -11.05 -13.12
CA LEU A 29 27.54 -10.13 -13.69
C LEU A 29 27.19 -8.66 -13.48
N LEU A 30 25.95 -8.34 -13.05
CA LEU A 30 25.58 -6.98 -12.73
C LEU A 30 26.35 -6.45 -11.52
N GLU A 31 26.83 -5.21 -11.63
CA GLU A 31 27.49 -4.51 -10.54
C GLU A 31 26.57 -4.40 -9.31
N PRO A 32 27.09 -4.55 -8.08
CA PRO A 32 26.36 -4.23 -6.87
C PRO A 32 25.85 -2.79 -6.87
N TRP A 33 24.67 -2.55 -6.25
CA TRP A 33 24.04 -1.23 -6.21
C TRP A 33 24.99 -0.11 -5.74
N ASP A 34 25.78 -0.38 -4.69
CA ASP A 34 26.66 0.62 -4.09
C ASP A 34 27.89 0.95 -4.96
N ARG A 35 28.15 0.15 -6.00
CA ARG A 35 29.21 0.40 -6.99
C ARG A 35 28.69 1.07 -8.26
N LEU A 36 27.38 1.22 -8.42
CA LEU A 36 26.80 1.91 -9.56
C LEU A 36 27.11 3.41 -9.50
N SER A 37 27.41 3.99 -10.66
CA SER A 37 27.55 5.44 -10.78
C SER A 37 26.27 6.16 -10.33
N PRO A 38 26.37 7.41 -9.87
CA PRO A 38 25.20 8.22 -9.52
C PRO A 38 24.17 8.30 -10.66
N GLU A 39 24.61 8.42 -11.91
CA GLU A 39 23.72 8.50 -13.08
C GLU A 39 22.94 7.20 -13.29
N ARG A 40 23.59 6.03 -13.12
CA ARG A 40 22.93 4.73 -13.22
C ARG A 40 21.89 4.55 -12.12
N ARG A 41 22.19 4.94 -10.88
CA ARG A 41 21.23 4.90 -9.76
C ARG A 41 20.05 5.83 -9.99
N ALA A 42 20.30 7.04 -10.50
CA ALA A 42 19.26 7.99 -10.86
C ALA A 42 18.36 7.44 -11.99
N TYR A 43 18.95 6.84 -13.01
CA TYR A 43 18.21 6.20 -14.10
C TYR A 43 17.30 5.07 -13.61
N GLN A 44 17.82 4.16 -12.78
CA GLN A 44 17.01 3.08 -12.21
C GLN A 44 15.90 3.60 -11.30
N SER A 45 16.18 4.64 -10.52
CA SER A 45 15.16 5.30 -9.69
C SER A 45 14.06 5.94 -10.56
N ARG A 46 14.44 6.56 -11.69
CA ARG A 46 13.47 7.12 -12.65
C ARG A 46 12.60 6.03 -13.27
N LEU A 47 13.19 4.91 -13.70
CA LEU A 47 12.44 3.76 -14.22
C LEU A 47 11.47 3.21 -13.18
N MET A 48 11.91 3.08 -11.92
CA MET A 48 11.06 2.63 -10.83
C MET A 48 9.90 3.60 -10.57
N SER A 49 10.15 4.90 -10.57
CA SER A 49 9.10 5.92 -10.42
C SER A 49 8.04 5.81 -11.52
N GLN A 50 8.47 5.60 -12.77
CA GLN A 50 7.57 5.39 -13.91
C GLN A 50 6.76 4.10 -13.75
N ALA A 51 7.40 2.99 -13.36
CA ALA A 51 6.73 1.72 -13.13
C ALA A 51 5.67 1.83 -12.02
N LEU A 52 6.02 2.46 -10.89
CA LEU A 52 5.09 2.68 -9.77
C LEU A 52 3.91 3.58 -10.18
N SER A 53 4.17 4.60 -11.00
CA SER A 53 3.12 5.50 -11.51
C SER A 53 2.20 4.82 -12.53
N ALA A 54 2.65 3.74 -13.16
CA ALA A 54 1.88 2.98 -14.14
C ALA A 54 1.07 1.83 -13.52
N LEU A 55 1.22 1.57 -12.21
CA LEU A 55 0.46 0.54 -11.52
C LEU A 55 -1.03 0.88 -11.55
N THR A 56 -1.83 -0.10 -11.98
CA THR A 56 -3.29 -0.04 -11.91
C THR A 56 -3.79 -0.58 -10.57
N ALA A 57 -5.07 -0.32 -10.27
CA ALA A 57 -5.71 -0.92 -9.11
C ALA A 57 -5.69 -2.46 -9.16
N ARG A 58 -5.74 -3.05 -10.35
CA ARG A 58 -5.67 -4.51 -10.53
C ARG A 58 -4.29 -5.04 -10.14
N ASP A 59 -3.23 -4.40 -10.61
CA ASP A 59 -1.85 -4.79 -10.28
C ASP A 59 -1.61 -4.74 -8.76
N LEU A 60 -2.20 -3.75 -8.07
CA LEU A 60 -2.12 -3.66 -6.62
C LEU A 60 -2.87 -4.80 -5.91
N LEU A 61 -4.04 -5.21 -6.41
CA LEU A 61 -4.78 -6.34 -5.85
C LEU A 61 -4.02 -7.66 -6.04
N ASP A 62 -3.47 -7.89 -7.24
CA ASP A 62 -2.67 -9.08 -7.54
C ASP A 62 -1.40 -9.14 -6.65
N LEU A 63 -0.79 -7.98 -6.37
CA LEU A 63 0.35 -7.87 -5.44
C LEU A 63 -0.04 -8.15 -3.98
N LEU A 64 -1.25 -7.77 -3.57
CA LEU A 64 -1.74 -8.02 -2.22
C LEU A 64 -2.03 -9.51 -2.00
N ASP A 65 -2.59 -10.19 -3.00
CA ASP A 65 -2.82 -11.65 -2.93
C ASP A 65 -1.52 -12.44 -2.77
N ALA A 66 -0.39 -11.90 -3.24
CA ALA A 66 0.93 -12.49 -3.06
C ALA A 66 1.54 -12.25 -1.67
N VAL A 67 0.95 -11.39 -0.82
CA VAL A 67 1.46 -11.03 0.51
C VAL A 67 0.38 -11.31 1.57
N PRO A 68 0.31 -12.54 2.11
CA PRO A 68 -0.80 -12.98 2.96
C PRO A 68 -0.93 -12.19 4.28
N GLU A 69 0.11 -11.50 4.72
CA GLU A 69 0.10 -10.65 5.91
C GLU A 69 -0.51 -9.27 5.69
N VAL A 70 -0.85 -8.91 4.45
CA VAL A 70 -1.44 -7.61 4.10
C VAL A 70 -2.88 -7.80 3.64
N ILE A 71 -3.82 -7.20 4.37
CA ILE A 71 -5.23 -7.17 4.02
C ILE A 71 -5.59 -5.79 3.50
N ALA A 72 -6.12 -5.71 2.28
CA ALA A 72 -6.77 -4.51 1.80
C ALA A 72 -8.19 -4.42 2.34
N LEU A 73 -8.51 -3.27 2.93
CA LEU A 73 -9.86 -2.99 3.41
C LEU A 73 -10.49 -1.93 2.51
N PRO A 74 -11.73 -2.15 2.02
CA PRO A 74 -12.36 -1.20 1.12
C PRO A 74 -12.73 0.08 1.90
N ALA A 75 -12.46 1.23 1.29
CA ALA A 75 -12.71 2.54 1.90
C ALA A 75 -14.20 2.79 2.16
N GLU A 76 -15.07 2.20 1.34
CA GLU A 76 -16.52 2.21 1.53
C GLU A 76 -17.04 0.78 1.72
N PRO A 77 -18.05 0.58 2.59
CA PRO A 77 -18.65 -0.73 2.77
C PRO A 77 -19.43 -1.12 1.50
N SER A 78 -19.39 -2.41 1.15
CA SER A 78 -20.30 -2.93 0.13
C SER A 78 -21.76 -2.82 0.60
N PRO A 79 -22.75 -2.77 -0.31
CA PRO A 79 -24.16 -2.73 0.07
C PRO A 79 -24.56 -3.89 1.00
N PHE A 80 -24.00 -5.09 0.77
CA PHE A 80 -24.21 -6.26 1.62
C PHE A 80 -23.65 -6.05 3.03
N ALA A 81 -22.39 -5.63 3.16
CA ALA A 81 -21.78 -5.36 4.46
C ALA A 81 -22.51 -4.24 5.22
N LEU A 82 -23.05 -3.25 4.50
CA LEU A 82 -23.85 -2.19 5.10
C LEU A 82 -25.19 -2.71 5.64
N ALA A 83 -25.86 -3.61 4.90
CA ALA A 83 -27.11 -4.23 5.33
C ALA A 83 -26.91 -5.10 6.58
N GLU A 84 -25.87 -5.94 6.60
CA GLU A 84 -25.49 -6.75 7.76
C GLU A 84 -25.23 -5.88 9.01
N LEU A 85 -24.48 -4.79 8.84
CA LEU A 85 -24.21 -3.85 9.93
C LEU A 85 -25.46 -3.08 10.39
N GLN A 86 -26.41 -2.86 9.49
CA GLN A 86 -27.68 -2.22 9.80
C GLN A 86 -28.60 -3.18 10.57
N GLU A 87 -28.70 -4.45 10.18
CA GLU A 87 -29.43 -5.48 10.93
C GLU A 87 -28.87 -5.63 12.35
N ALA A 88 -27.54 -5.68 12.48
CA ALA A 88 -26.88 -5.68 13.79
C ALA A 88 -27.10 -4.38 14.59
N ALA A 89 -27.52 -3.29 13.94
CA ALA A 89 -27.86 -2.02 14.59
C ALA A 89 -29.35 -1.91 14.92
N ILE A 90 -30.24 -2.59 14.19
CA ILE A 90 -31.69 -2.60 14.44
C ILE A 90 -32.01 -3.20 15.81
N GLY A 91 -31.23 -4.18 16.27
CA GLY A 91 -31.29 -4.68 17.66
C GLY A 91 -31.04 -3.61 18.74
N ASP A 92 -30.41 -2.49 18.37
CA ASP A 92 -30.07 -1.34 19.24
C ASP A 92 -30.82 -0.03 18.84
N ASN A 93 -31.88 -0.08 18.02
CA ASN A 93 -32.55 1.09 17.41
C ASN A 93 -31.66 1.99 16.51
N GLY A 94 -30.65 1.42 15.85
CA GLY A 94 -29.72 2.16 15.00
C GLY A 94 -30.21 2.42 13.57
N THR A 95 -29.53 3.36 12.88
CA THR A 95 -29.80 3.79 11.50
C THR A 95 -28.70 3.36 10.52
N VAL A 96 -28.91 3.59 9.22
CA VAL A 96 -27.87 3.45 8.16
C VAL A 96 -26.61 4.27 8.50
N SER A 97 -26.78 5.45 9.11
CA SER A 97 -25.66 6.30 9.53
C SER A 97 -24.84 5.63 10.64
N ASP A 98 -25.51 4.94 11.57
CA ASP A 98 -24.84 4.16 12.62
C ASP A 98 -24.07 2.98 12.04
N ALA A 99 -24.62 2.27 11.05
CA ALA A 99 -23.93 1.19 10.35
C ALA A 99 -22.63 1.69 9.66
N ARG A 100 -22.70 2.83 8.95
CA ARG A 100 -21.50 3.47 8.35
C ARG A 100 -20.48 3.88 9.41
N ARG A 101 -20.93 4.45 10.54
CA ARG A 101 -20.04 4.80 11.66
C ARG A 101 -19.34 3.57 12.23
N ARG A 102 -20.08 2.48 12.49
CA ARG A 102 -19.55 1.20 12.99
C ARG A 102 -18.53 0.60 12.02
N TYR A 103 -18.81 0.62 10.72
CA TYR A 103 -17.85 0.18 9.69
C TYR A 103 -16.53 0.97 9.75
N ARG A 104 -16.60 2.31 9.80
CA ARG A 104 -15.40 3.16 9.91
C ARG A 104 -14.63 2.89 11.21
N SER A 105 -15.32 2.67 12.32
CA SER A 105 -14.69 2.28 13.59
C SER A 105 -13.98 0.93 13.49
N LEU A 106 -14.60 -0.07 12.86
CA LEU A 106 -13.99 -1.37 12.60
C LEU A 106 -12.73 -1.24 11.75
N LEU A 107 -12.78 -0.47 10.67
CA LEU A 107 -11.60 -0.17 9.85
C LEU A 107 -10.50 0.51 10.66
N ALA A 108 -10.84 1.46 11.53
CA ALA A 108 -9.87 2.16 12.37
C ALA A 108 -9.20 1.24 13.39
N ILE A 109 -9.95 0.29 13.97
CA ILE A 109 -9.42 -0.72 14.90
C ILE A 109 -8.54 -1.72 14.15
N ALA A 110 -9.01 -2.26 13.03
CA ALA A 110 -8.26 -3.21 12.21
C ALA A 110 -6.94 -2.61 11.67
N ALA A 111 -6.95 -1.32 11.34
CA ALA A 111 -5.75 -0.60 10.88
C ALA A 111 -4.82 -0.12 12.02
N ARG A 112 -5.21 -0.23 13.29
CA ARG A 112 -4.42 0.29 14.44
C ARG A 112 -3.03 -0.37 14.58
N PRO A 113 -2.87 -1.70 14.45
CA PRO A 113 -1.55 -2.33 14.50
C PRO A 113 -0.60 -1.83 13.40
N LEU A 114 -1.13 -1.58 12.20
CA LEU A 114 -0.37 -1.04 11.07
C LEU A 114 0.09 0.40 11.33
N ARG A 115 -0.76 1.23 11.97
CA ARG A 115 -0.42 2.61 12.34
C ARG A 115 0.64 2.67 13.45
N MET A 116 0.56 1.81 14.46
CA MET A 116 1.55 1.75 15.53
C MET A 116 2.94 1.29 15.03
N ARG A 117 3.00 0.34 14.09
CA ARG A 117 4.27 -0.03 13.43
C ARG A 117 4.89 1.11 12.64
N ARG A 118 4.09 1.94 11.95
CA ARG A 118 4.59 3.14 11.25
C ARG A 118 5.07 4.23 12.22
N ALA A 119 4.34 4.46 13.31
CA ALA A 119 4.73 5.45 14.32
C ALA A 119 5.98 5.04 15.12
N GLY A 120 6.26 3.73 15.21
CA GLY A 120 7.47 3.18 15.83
C GLY A 120 8.67 3.02 14.89
N GLN A 121 8.56 3.34 13.59
CA GLN A 121 9.70 3.41 12.69
C GLN A 121 10.28 4.83 12.73
N PRO A 122 11.46 5.05 13.34
CA PRO A 122 12.17 6.31 13.15
C PRO A 122 12.54 6.39 11.68
N ASN A 123 12.25 7.54 11.04
CA ASN A 123 12.64 7.84 9.66
C ASN A 123 14.09 7.39 9.42
N SER A 124 14.27 6.28 8.71
CA SER A 124 15.56 5.70 8.35
C SER A 124 15.58 5.52 6.84
#